data_AF-A0A2H0UF40-F1
#
_entry.id   AF-A0A2H0UF40-F1
#
_cell.length_a   1.000
_cell.length_b   1.000
_cell.length_c   1.000
_cell.angle_alpha   90.00
_cell.angle_beta   90.00
_cell.angle_gamma   90.00
#
_symmetry.space_group_name_H-M   'P 1'
#
loop_
_entity.id
_entity.type
_entity.pdbx_description
1 polymer ?
#
loop_
_entity_poly.entity_id
_entity_poly.type
_entity_poly.pdbx_seq_one_letter_code
_entity_poly.pdbx_strand_id
1 'polypeptide(L)'
;MSFLKRIGRASRNITLGASVGIGGIVVVILYGLYVATPFIQGPEITMYPVEVGDSNTVTVSGVALRVSNLSVNGMSIPINEAREFSIERAYPSGYTVLTVRGEDRFGRISERTITFIIEPYASKKEETNRNEVSDKERVFN
;
A
#
# COMPACT_ATOMS: atom_id res chain seq x y z
N MET A 1 75.85 -2.63 -37.42
CA MET A 1 74.74 -1.85 -38.01
C MET A 1 73.47 -2.19 -37.23
N SER A 2 73.18 -1.42 -36.18
CA SER A 2 72.07 -1.64 -35.25
C SER A 2 71.04 -0.55 -35.48
N PHE A 3 69.94 -0.87 -36.16
CA PHE A 3 68.82 0.05 -36.29
C PHE A 3 67.51 -0.69 -36.05
N LEU A 4 66.67 -0.06 -35.21
CA LEU A 4 65.22 -0.25 -35.07
C LEU A 4 64.75 -1.35 -34.11
N LYS A 5 64.80 -1.02 -32.81
CA LYS A 5 63.82 -1.52 -31.82
C LYS A 5 63.29 -0.35 -30.99
N ARG A 6 62.33 0.40 -31.56
CA ARG A 6 61.55 1.41 -30.84
C ARG A 6 60.08 1.33 -31.27
N ILE A 7 59.34 0.42 -30.68
CA ILE A 7 57.87 0.51 -30.58
C ILE A 7 57.54 0.19 -29.13
N GLY A 8 57.46 1.22 -28.31
CA GLY A 8 57.21 1.12 -26.89
C GLY A 8 56.19 2.16 -26.45
N ARG A 9 55.07 1.66 -25.92
CA ARG A 9 54.09 2.35 -25.06
C ARG A 9 53.25 3.45 -25.71
N ALA A 10 52.18 3.06 -26.40
CA ALA A 10 51.07 3.98 -26.76
C ALA A 10 49.66 3.43 -26.47
N SER A 11 49.52 2.30 -25.78
CA SER A 11 48.23 1.59 -25.63
C SER A 11 47.60 1.63 -24.23
N ARG A 12 48.25 2.21 -23.21
CA ARG A 12 47.73 2.18 -21.82
C ARG A 12 46.65 3.22 -21.53
N ASN A 13 46.62 4.33 -22.26
CA ASN A 13 45.68 5.44 -21.96
C ASN A 13 44.30 5.25 -22.60
N ILE A 14 44.21 4.49 -23.70
CA ILE A 14 42.95 4.24 -24.42
C ILE A 14 42.07 3.23 -23.66
N THR A 15 42.67 2.20 -23.06
CA THR A 15 41.94 1.22 -22.22
C THR A 15 41.46 1.81 -20.89
N LEU A 16 42.23 2.73 -20.30
CA LEU A 16 41.82 3.50 -19.11
C LEU A 16 40.68 4.48 -19.39
N GLY A 17 40.67 5.15 -20.56
CA GLY A 17 39.56 6.02 -20.96
C GLY A 17 38.27 5.25 -21.23
N ALA A 18 38.37 4.08 -21.87
CA ALA A 18 37.22 3.22 -22.15
C ALA A 18 36.56 2.66 -20.87
N SER A 19 37.35 2.27 -19.86
CA SER A 19 36.80 1.76 -18.59
C SER A 19 36.07 2.83 -17.79
N VAL A 20 36.57 4.07 -17.78
CA VAL A 20 35.90 5.21 -17.14
C VAL A 20 34.59 5.56 -17.86
N GLY A 21 34.59 5.54 -19.20
CA GLY A 21 33.38 5.77 -20.00
C GLY A 21 32.30 4.72 -19.73
N ILE A 22 32.66 3.43 -19.74
CA ILE A 22 31.74 2.34 -19.42
C ILE A 22 31.24 2.45 -17.98
N GLY A 23 32.13 2.77 -17.02
CA GLY A 23 31.75 2.99 -15.63
C GLY A 23 30.72 4.11 -15.47
N GLY A 24 30.91 5.24 -16.16
CA GLY A 24 29.95 6.34 -16.18
C GLY A 24 28.58 5.92 -16.73
N ILE A 25 28.56 5.18 -17.84
CA ILE A 25 27.32 4.66 -18.44
C ILE A 25 26.59 3.72 -17.46
N VAL A 26 27.32 2.82 -16.81
CA VAL A 26 26.74 1.90 -15.82
C VAL A 26 26.10 2.67 -14.66
N VAL A 27 26.75 3.72 -14.15
CA VAL A 27 26.18 4.55 -13.07
C VAL A 27 24.89 5.24 -13.52
N VAL A 28 24.87 5.81 -14.74
CA VAL A 28 23.67 6.47 -15.29
C VAL A 28 22.52 5.46 -15.45
N ILE A 29 22.80 4.25 -15.95
CA ILE A 29 21.79 3.20 -16.09
C ILE A 29 21.26 2.77 -14.71
N LEU A 30 22.14 2.51 -13.74
CA LEU A 30 21.75 2.09 -12.39
C LEU A 30 20.90 3.17 -11.71
N TYR A 31 21.29 4.44 -11.82
CA TYR A 31 20.51 5.55 -11.28
C TYR A 31 19.17 5.71 -11.98
N GLY A 32 19.14 5.58 -13.31
CA GLY A 32 17.90 5.60 -14.09
C GLY A 32 16.93 4.50 -13.67
N LEU A 33 17.43 3.27 -13.47
CA LEU A 33 16.63 2.15 -12.98
C LEU A 33 16.13 2.39 -11.55
N TYR A 34 16.96 2.94 -10.67
CA TYR A 34 16.58 3.30 -9.31
C TYR A 34 15.43 4.33 -9.30
N VAL A 35 15.54 5.40 -10.09
CA VAL A 35 14.49 6.43 -10.22
C VAL A 35 13.23 5.89 -10.90
N ALA A 36 13.37 4.91 -11.81
CA ALA A 36 12.25 4.27 -12.49
C ALA A 36 11.45 3.31 -11.59
N THR A 37 12.00 2.86 -10.46
CA THR A 37 11.32 1.88 -9.58
C THR A 37 9.87 2.22 -9.20
N PRO A 38 9.51 3.43 -8.71
CA PRO A 38 8.12 3.75 -8.38
C PRO A 38 7.19 3.74 -9.60
N PHE A 39 7.73 4.00 -10.80
CA PHE A 39 6.95 3.94 -12.03
C PHE A 39 6.64 2.51 -12.44
N ILE A 40 7.44 1.52 -12.02
CA ILE A 40 7.27 0.11 -12.39
C ILE A 40 6.37 -0.61 -11.37
N GLN A 41 6.47 -0.26 -10.07
CA GLN A 41 5.81 -0.99 -8.97
C GLN A 41 4.27 -0.89 -8.93
N GLY A 42 3.66 0.10 -9.61
CA GLY A 42 2.20 0.24 -9.66
C GLY A 42 1.54 0.64 -8.34
N PRO A 43 0.20 0.77 -8.31
CA PRO A 43 -0.54 1.15 -7.11
C PRO A 43 -0.48 0.05 -6.05
N GLU A 44 -0.35 0.46 -4.79
CA GLU A 44 -0.28 -0.44 -3.65
C GLU A 44 -1.27 0.01 -2.57
N ILE A 45 -1.99 -0.95 -2.01
CA ILE A 45 -3.04 -0.71 -1.02
C ILE A 45 -2.79 -1.64 0.16
N THR A 46 -2.66 -1.03 1.34
CA THR A 46 -2.53 -1.71 2.63
C THR A 46 -3.73 -1.30 3.47
N MET A 47 -4.51 -2.27 3.93
CA MET A 47 -5.67 -1.99 4.78
C MET A 47 -5.33 -2.26 6.25
N TYR A 48 -5.86 -1.41 7.11
CA TYR A 48 -5.86 -1.65 8.55
C TYR A 48 -7.05 -2.53 8.95
N PRO A 49 -7.02 -3.12 10.16
CA PRO A 49 -8.16 -3.83 10.69
C PRO A 49 -9.41 -2.94 10.71
N VAL A 50 -10.54 -3.55 10.36
CA VAL A 50 -11.83 -2.87 10.29
C VAL A 50 -12.35 -2.64 11.70
N GLU A 51 -12.81 -1.43 11.99
CA GLU A 51 -13.42 -1.10 13.27
C GLU A 51 -14.94 -1.03 13.13
N VAL A 52 -15.66 -1.80 13.96
CA VAL A 52 -17.13 -1.83 13.98
C VAL A 52 -17.63 -0.99 15.15
N GLY A 53 -18.32 0.10 14.84
CA GLY A 53 -18.95 0.99 15.82
C GLY A 53 -20.33 0.53 16.28
N ASP A 54 -20.93 1.28 17.21
CA ASP A 54 -22.16 0.88 17.91
C ASP A 54 -23.46 1.00 17.10
N SER A 55 -23.43 1.56 15.88
CA SER A 55 -24.61 1.82 15.03
C SER A 55 -24.56 1.13 13.67
N ASN A 56 -23.96 -0.08 13.60
CA ASN A 56 -23.63 -0.77 12.35
C ASN A 56 -22.76 0.07 11.40
N THR A 57 -22.03 1.03 11.99
CA THR A 57 -21.08 1.84 11.26
C THR A 57 -19.73 1.16 11.29
N VAL A 58 -19.05 1.16 10.15
CA VAL A 58 -17.77 0.53 9.98
C VAL A 58 -16.78 1.55 9.48
N THR A 59 -15.67 1.67 10.19
CA THR A 59 -14.54 2.50 9.80
C THR A 59 -13.55 1.66 9.04
N VAL A 60 -13.26 2.10 7.82
CA VAL A 60 -12.38 1.44 6.88
C VAL A 60 -11.22 2.37 6.61
N SER A 61 -10.03 1.96 7.05
CA SER A 61 -8.84 2.78 6.97
C SER A 61 -7.65 2.00 6.41
N GLY A 62 -6.66 2.74 5.92
CA GLY A 62 -5.47 2.14 5.31
C GLY A 62 -4.56 3.17 4.67
N VAL A 63 -3.57 2.65 3.95
CA VAL A 63 -2.59 3.41 3.17
C VAL A 63 -2.69 3.03 1.70
N ALA A 64 -2.67 4.01 0.82
CA ALA A 64 -2.73 3.86 -0.63
C ALA A 64 -1.52 4.55 -1.29
N LEU A 65 -0.50 3.79 -1.67
CA LEU A 65 0.72 4.31 -2.31
C LEU A 65 0.59 4.31 -3.84
N ARG A 66 1.05 5.39 -4.46
CA ARG A 66 1.08 5.55 -5.93
C ARG A 66 -0.31 5.45 -6.57
N VAL A 67 -1.35 5.80 -5.82
CA VAL A 67 -2.75 5.86 -6.26
C VAL A 67 -3.13 7.29 -6.59
N SER A 68 -3.81 7.51 -7.72
CA SER A 68 -4.42 8.80 -8.08
C SER A 68 -5.92 8.83 -7.87
N ASN A 69 -6.60 7.68 -7.92
CA ASN A 69 -8.02 7.56 -7.62
C ASN A 69 -8.25 6.33 -6.74
N LEU A 70 -8.85 6.52 -5.57
CA LEU A 70 -9.21 5.44 -4.66
C LEU A 70 -10.72 5.34 -4.57
N SER A 71 -11.23 4.12 -4.53
CA SER A 71 -12.66 3.86 -4.41
C SER A 71 -12.92 2.71 -3.45
N VAL A 72 -14.04 2.81 -2.74
CA VAL A 72 -14.55 1.77 -1.84
C VAL A 72 -15.94 1.40 -2.33
N ASN A 73 -16.14 0.12 -2.67
CA ASN A 73 -17.37 -0.39 -3.29
C ASN A 73 -17.79 0.44 -4.52
N GLY A 74 -16.82 0.86 -5.33
CA GLY A 74 -17.03 1.67 -6.53
C GLY A 74 -17.26 3.17 -6.29
N MET A 75 -17.41 3.61 -5.04
CA MET A 75 -17.51 5.03 -4.70
C MET A 75 -16.13 5.63 -4.48
N SER A 76 -15.78 6.70 -5.21
CA SER A 76 -14.51 7.40 -5.04
C SER A 76 -14.41 8.04 -3.65
N ILE A 77 -13.24 7.94 -3.03
CA ILE A 77 -12.96 8.49 -1.71
C ILE A 77 -11.66 9.32 -1.74
N PRO A 78 -11.58 10.40 -0.94
CA PRO A 78 -10.35 11.19 -0.85
C PRO A 78 -9.24 10.41 -0.15
N ILE A 79 -8.01 10.66 -0.58
CA ILE A 79 -6.78 10.24 0.10
C ILE A 79 -6.09 11.51 0.62
N ASN A 80 -5.54 11.47 1.83
CA ASN A 80 -4.82 12.60 2.40
C ASN A 80 -3.38 12.71 1.87
N GLU A 81 -2.66 13.77 2.23
CA GLU A 81 -1.26 13.98 1.82
C GLU A 81 -0.30 12.92 2.38
N ALA A 82 -0.63 12.33 3.52
CA ALA A 82 0.11 11.22 4.12
C ALA A 82 -0.11 9.88 3.38
N ARG A 83 -0.93 9.86 2.32
CA ARG A 83 -1.35 8.67 1.56
C ARG A 83 -2.23 7.72 2.34
N GLU A 84 -2.86 8.21 3.40
CA GLU A 84 -3.80 7.46 4.21
C GLU A 84 -5.23 7.80 3.78
N PHE A 85 -6.12 6.85 3.98
CA PHE A 85 -7.56 7.04 3.85
C PHE A 85 -8.25 6.49 5.09
N SER A 86 -9.36 7.13 5.46
CA SER A 86 -10.26 6.67 6.52
C SER A 86 -11.66 7.09 6.13
N ILE A 87 -12.57 6.13 6.04
CA ILE A 87 -13.96 6.39 5.76
C ILE A 87 -14.85 5.59 6.68
N GLU A 88 -15.86 6.27 7.22
CA GLU A 88 -16.89 5.68 8.06
C GLU A 88 -18.16 5.49 7.22
N ARG A 89 -18.70 4.27 7.19
CA ARG A 89 -19.90 3.92 6.41
C ARG A 89 -20.82 2.99 7.20
N ALA A 90 -22.12 3.20 7.07
CA ALA A 90 -23.12 2.27 7.59
C ALA A 90 -23.27 1.07 6.64
N TYR A 91 -23.31 -0.13 7.20
CA TYR A 91 -23.52 -1.37 6.47
C TYR A 91 -24.69 -2.15 7.08
N PRO A 92 -25.43 -2.93 6.28
CA PRO A 92 -26.49 -3.79 6.79
C PRO A 92 -25.91 -4.89 7.69
N SER A 93 -26.71 -5.34 8.66
CA SER A 93 -26.35 -6.52 9.47
C SER A 93 -26.19 -7.75 8.60
N GLY A 94 -25.24 -8.61 8.95
CA GLY A 94 -24.92 -9.84 8.23
C GLY A 94 -23.57 -9.77 7.52
N TYR A 95 -23.41 -10.62 6.51
CA TYR A 95 -22.17 -10.77 5.78
C TYR A 95 -21.99 -9.65 4.76
N THR A 96 -20.89 -8.91 4.89
CA THR A 96 -20.54 -7.81 3.99
C THR A 96 -19.19 -8.08 3.33
N VAL A 97 -19.13 -7.83 2.02
CA VAL A 97 -17.89 -7.80 1.24
C VAL A 97 -17.59 -6.35 0.89
N LEU A 98 -16.38 -5.91 1.17
CA LEU A 98 -15.91 -4.57 0.88
C LEU A 98 -14.68 -4.65 -0.04
N THR A 99 -14.77 -3.96 -1.17
CA THR A 99 -13.69 -3.89 -2.16
C THR A 99 -13.11 -2.47 -2.18
N VAL A 100 -11.83 -2.36 -1.85
CA VAL A 100 -11.04 -1.14 -2.04
C VAL A 100 -10.28 -1.28 -3.36
N ARG A 101 -10.54 -0.37 -4.30
CA ARG A 101 -9.89 -0.32 -5.60
C ARG A 101 -9.14 0.99 -5.74
N GLY A 102 -7.84 0.90 -6.00
CA GLY A 102 -6.96 2.04 -6.27
C GLY A 102 -6.44 1.98 -7.69
N GLU A 103 -6.50 3.11 -8.39
CA GLU A 103 -6.02 3.29 -9.75
C GLU A 103 -4.93 4.36 -9.78
N ASP A 104 -3.85 4.10 -10.52
CA ASP A 104 -2.76 5.05 -10.70
C ASP A 104 -2.94 5.93 -11.96
N ARG A 105 -2.05 6.91 -12.12
CA ARG A 105 -2.09 7.86 -13.25
C ARG A 105 -1.83 7.21 -14.61
N PHE A 106 -1.40 5.95 -14.63
CA PHE A 106 -1.11 5.17 -15.82
C PHE A 106 -2.20 4.12 -16.09
N GLY A 107 -3.32 4.15 -15.35
CA GLY A 107 -4.45 3.24 -15.50
C GLY A 107 -4.21 1.84 -14.93
N ARG A 108 -3.13 1.63 -14.15
CA ARG A 108 -2.93 0.37 -13.44
C ARG A 108 -3.83 0.33 -12.23
N ILE A 109 -4.35 -0.86 -11.91
CA ILE A 109 -5.34 -1.07 -10.87
C ILE A 109 -4.80 -2.05 -9.84
N SER A 110 -5.05 -1.76 -8.56
CA SER A 110 -4.85 -2.68 -7.44
C SER A 110 -6.14 -2.78 -6.64
N GLU A 111 -6.54 -4.00 -6.31
CA GLU A 111 -7.76 -4.28 -5.57
C GLU A 111 -7.46 -5.07 -4.29
N ARG A 112 -8.17 -4.71 -3.23
CA ARG A 112 -8.15 -5.40 -1.94
C ARG A 112 -9.57 -5.61 -1.47
N THR A 113 -9.89 -6.86 -1.15
CA THR A 113 -11.20 -7.24 -0.67
C THR A 113 -11.09 -7.71 0.76
N ILE A 114 -11.95 -7.18 1.61
CA ILE A 114 -12.15 -7.64 2.99
C ILE A 114 -13.58 -8.08 3.17
N THR A 115 -13.75 -9.04 4.07
CA THR A 115 -15.04 -9.57 4.45
C THR A 115 -15.18 -9.44 5.95
N PHE A 116 -16.36 -9.01 6.38
CA PHE A 116 -16.68 -8.87 7.79
C PHE A 116 -18.16 -9.14 8.02
N ILE A 117 -18.50 -9.46 9.26
CA ILE A 117 -19.86 -9.74 9.69
C ILE A 117 -20.27 -8.64 10.66
N ILE A 118 -21.41 -8.02 10.42
CA ILE A 118 -22.02 -7.08 11.35
C ILE A 118 -23.12 -7.80 12.10
N GLU A 119 -22.94 -7.93 13.40
CA GLU A 119 -23.98 -8.47 14.27
C GLU A 119 -25.14 -7.46 14.40
N PRO A 120 -26.40 -7.93 14.40
CA PRO A 120 -27.54 -7.04 14.57
C PRO A 120 -27.50 -6.39 15.97
N TYR A 121 -27.67 -5.06 16.02
CA TYR A 121 -27.66 -4.28 17.26
C TYR A 121 -28.55 -4.84 18.40
N ALA A 122 -29.63 -5.54 18.07
CA ALA A 122 -30.51 -6.20 19.04
C ALA A 122 -29.78 -7.26 19.88
N SER A 123 -28.83 -8.02 19.34
CA SER A 123 -28.11 -9.06 20.11
C SER A 123 -27.17 -8.47 21.15
N LYS A 124 -26.44 -7.40 20.80
CA LYS A 124 -25.45 -6.75 21.68
C LYS A 124 -26.08 -6.15 22.94
N LYS A 125 -27.31 -5.62 22.83
CA LYS A 125 -28.08 -5.08 23.97
C LYS A 125 -28.57 -6.16 24.93
N GLU A 126 -29.03 -7.30 24.40
CA GLU A 126 -29.52 -8.40 25.24
C GLU A 126 -28.40 -9.07 26.04
N GLU A 127 -27.21 -9.20 25.48
CA GLU A 127 -26.05 -9.76 26.19
C GLU A 127 -25.52 -8.80 27.28
N THR A 128 -25.42 -7.50 26.97
CA THR A 128 -25.01 -6.48 27.95
C THR A 128 -25.96 -6.45 29.16
N ASN A 129 -27.28 -6.47 28.91
CA ASN A 129 -28.27 -6.49 29.98
C ASN A 129 -28.23 -7.78 30.80
N ARG A 130 -27.99 -8.94 30.16
CA ARG A 130 -27.90 -10.24 30.86
C ARG A 130 -26.68 -10.31 31.77
N ASN A 131 -25.55 -9.78 31.31
CA ASN A 131 -24.31 -9.74 32.09
C ASN A 131 -24.43 -8.75 33.26
N GLU A 132 -25.09 -7.61 33.08
CA GLU A 132 -25.33 -6.65 34.17
C GLU A 132 -26.27 -7.21 35.25
N VAL A 133 -27.26 -8.03 34.87
CA VAL A 133 -28.15 -8.72 35.82
C VAL A 133 -27.41 -9.84 36.56
N SER A 134 -26.61 -10.64 35.85
CA SER A 134 -25.78 -11.71 36.44
C SER A 134 -24.74 -11.18 37.43
N ASP A 135 -24.08 -10.06 37.12
CA ASP A 135 -23.10 -9.45 38.02
C ASP A 135 -23.75 -8.86 39.27
N LYS A 136 -24.97 -8.29 39.16
CA LYS A 136 -25.73 -7.84 40.33
C LYS A 136 -26.13 -9.02 41.22
N GLU A 137 -26.54 -10.15 40.65
CA GLU A 137 -26.95 -11.34 41.40
C GLU A 137 -25.77 -12.02 42.15
N ARG A 138 -24.54 -11.91 41.64
CA ARG A 138 -23.32 -12.38 42.31
C ARG A 138 -22.87 -11.53 43.50
N VAL A 139 -23.30 -10.27 43.60
CA VAL A 139 -22.94 -9.37 44.70
C VAL A 139 -23.83 -9.57 45.93
N PHE A 140 -25.02 -10.17 45.75
CA PHE A 140 -25.98 -10.41 46.83
C PHE A 140 -25.92 -11.82 47.44
N ASN A 141 -24.96 -12.66 47.03
CA ASN A 141 -24.79 -14.03 47.51
C ASN A 141 -23.43 -14.26 48.18
#